data_AF-A0A8T6KXF5-F1
#
_entry.id   AF-A0A8T6KXF5-F1
#
_cell.length_a   1.000
_cell.length_b   1.000
_cell.length_c   1.000
_cell.angle_alpha   90.00
_cell.angle_beta   90.00
_cell.angle_gamma   90.00
#
_symmetry.space_group_name_H-M   'P 1'
#
loop_
_entity.id
_entity.type
_entity.pdbx_description
1 polymer ?
#
loop_
_entity_poly.entity_id
_entity_poly.type
_entity_poly.pdbx_seq_one_letter_code
_entity_poly.pdbx_strand_id
1 'polypeptide(L)' 'MTRALSVCWEGAIVGSFQLNRHGEAVFVYSADWLARADPRPVSVSLPLRSKPFSRRASRPFFEGLLPEEG' A
#
# COMPACT_ATOMS: atom_id res chain seq x y z
N MET A 1 14.79 -0.21 -13.07
CA MET A 1 13.92 0.90 -12.63
C MET A 1 12.93 0.36 -11.61
N THR A 2 12.92 0.89 -10.40
CA THR A 2 11.90 0.55 -9.39
C THR A 2 10.70 1.46 -9.67
N ARG A 3 9.51 0.88 -9.88
CA ARG A 3 8.28 1.66 -10.08
C ARG A 3 7.63 1.84 -8.73
N ALA A 4 7.19 3.04 -8.41
CA ALA A 4 6.50 3.34 -7.16
C ALA A 4 5.22 4.12 -7.44
N LEU A 5 4.17 3.81 -6.69
CA LEU A 5 2.90 4.50 -6.69
C LEU A 5 2.65 5.07 -5.29
N SER A 6 2.16 6.31 -5.24
CA SER A 6 1.66 6.91 -4.01
C SER A 6 0.22 6.48 -3.80
N VAL A 7 -0.08 5.93 -2.63
CA VAL A 7 -1.45 5.60 -2.23
C VAL A 7 -2.01 6.78 -1.46
N CYS A 8 -3.09 7.35 -1.95
CA CYS A 8 -3.72 8.54 -1.38
C CYS A 8 -5.11 8.21 -0.82
N TRP A 9 -5.47 8.82 0.30
CA TRP A 9 -6.79 8.76 0.91
C TRP A 9 -7.24 10.17 1.28
N GLU A 10 -8.35 10.62 0.71
CA GLU A 10 -8.89 11.98 0.91
C GLU A 10 -7.84 13.09 0.76
N GLY A 11 -6.96 12.95 -0.24
CA GLY A 11 -5.89 13.92 -0.53
C GLY A 11 -4.63 13.78 0.33
N ALA A 12 -4.60 12.91 1.33
CA ALA A 12 -3.40 12.61 2.12
C ALA A 12 -2.67 11.38 1.60
N ILE A 13 -1.33 11.40 1.63
CA ILE A 13 -0.50 10.25 1.26
C ILE A 13 -0.51 9.25 2.42
N VAL A 14 -1.16 8.12 2.20
CA VAL A 14 -1.25 7.02 3.17
C VAL A 14 0.03 6.19 3.18
N GLY A 15 0.64 6.01 2.02
CA GLY A 15 1.80 5.16 1.87
C GLY A 15 2.29 5.04 0.44
N SER A 16 3.24 4.14 0.25
CA SER A 16 3.84 3.88 -1.05
C SER A 16 3.76 2.40 -1.39
N PHE A 17 3.31 2.12 -2.61
CA PHE A 17 3.33 0.80 -3.19
C PHE A 17 4.47 0.73 -4.20
N GLN A 18 5.46 -0.13 -3.92
CA GLN A 18 6.70 -0.21 -4.68
C GLN A 18 6.78 -1.57 -5.37
N LEU A 19 7.13 -1.56 -6.66
CA LEU A 19 7.45 -2.74 -7.44
C LEU A 19 8.95 -2.75 -7.71
N ASN A 20 9.66 -3.70 -7.10
CA ASN A 20 11.09 -3.86 -7.34
C ASN A 20 11.36 -4.54 -8.70
N ARG A 21 12.64 -4.56 -9.10
CA ARG A 21 13.07 -5.18 -10.37
C ARG A 21 12.80 -6.68 -10.48
N HIS A 22 12.58 -7.35 -9.35
CA HIS A 22 12.29 -8.79 -9.26
C HIS A 22 10.78 -9.07 -9.26
N GLY A 23 9.94 -8.06 -9.45
CA GLY A 23 8.48 -8.20 -9.43
C GLY A 23 7.90 -8.35 -8.02
N GLU A 24 8.68 -8.04 -6.98
CA GLU A 24 8.16 -7.97 -5.62
C GLU A 24 7.47 -6.63 -5.39
N ALA A 25 6.16 -6.72 -5.25
CA ALA A 25 5.30 -5.64 -4.83
C ALA A 25 5.34 -5.52 -3.30
N VAL A 26 5.63 -4.35 -2.78
CA VAL A 26 5.72 -4.08 -1.34
C VAL A 26 4.94 -2.81 -1.04
N PHE A 27 4.11 -2.87 0.00
CA PHE A 27 3.40 -1.69 0.50
C PHE A 27 3.98 -1.22 1.82
N VAL A 28 4.15 0.09 1.99
CA VAL A 28 4.58 0.68 3.25
C VAL A 28 3.72 1.89 3.57
N TYR A 29 3.28 2.00 4.82
CA TYR A 29 2.60 3.19 5.30
C TYR A 29 3.58 4.36 5.44
N SER A 30 3.11 5.56 5.11
CA SER A 30 3.84 6.79 5.38
C SER A 30 3.92 7.00 6.89
N ALA A 31 5.08 7.43 7.37
CA ALA A 31 5.25 7.80 8.78
C ALA A 31 4.27 8.93 9.17
N ASP A 32 4.02 9.87 8.27
CA ASP A 32 3.06 10.96 8.46
C ASP A 32 1.64 10.42 8.67
N TRP A 33 1.23 9.43 7.86
CA TRP A 33 -0.07 8.80 7.99
C TRP A 33 -0.23 8.09 9.34
N LEU A 34 0.78 7.32 9.75
CA LEU A 34 0.77 6.60 11.03
C LEU A 34 0.79 7.54 12.25
N ALA A 35 1.30 8.76 12.10
CA ALA A 35 1.37 9.77 13.15
C ALA A 35 0.08 10.60 13.31
N ARG A 36 -0.92 10.43 12.43
CA ARG A 36 -2.21 11.12 12.55
C ARG A 36 -2.95 10.66 13.81
N ALA A 37 -3.88 11.49 14.29
CA ALA A 37 -4.67 11.18 15.49
C ALA A 37 -5.63 9.99 15.28
N ASP A 38 -6.17 9.83 14.07
CA ASP A 38 -7.05 8.71 13.68
C ASP A 38 -6.56 8.11 12.35
N PRO A 39 -5.43 7.38 12.34
CA PRO A 39 -4.94 6.74 11.13
C PRO A 39 -5.86 5.58 10.78
N ARG A 40 -6.24 5.44 9.49
CA ARG A 40 -7.08 4.34 9.02
C ARG A 40 -6.28 3.35 8.19
N PRO A 41 -6.46 2.02 8.40
CA PRO A 41 -5.88 1.04 7.52
C PRO A 41 -6.54 1.12 6.13
N VAL A 42 -5.80 0.85 5.06
CA VAL A 42 -6.35 0.85 3.69
C VAL A 42 -7.19 -0.38 3.43
N SER A 43 -6.94 -1.45 4.20
CA SER A 43 -7.65 -2.72 4.16
C SER A 43 -7.47 -3.42 5.50
N VAL A 44 -8.44 -4.25 5.88
CA VAL A 44 -8.32 -5.13 7.06
C VAL A 44 -7.11 -6.07 6.94
N SER A 45 -6.76 -6.49 5.72
CA SER A 45 -5.59 -7.33 5.44
C SER A 45 -4.26 -6.57 5.50
N LEU A 46 -4.29 -5.24 5.55
CA LEU A 46 -3.14 -4.35 5.64
C LEU A 46 -3.28 -3.48 6.89
N PRO A 47 -3.09 -4.03 8.11
CA PRO A 47 -3.24 -3.27 9.35
C PRO A 47 -2.18 -2.16 9.47
N LEU A 48 -2.46 -1.15 10.29
CA LEU A 48 -1.53 -0.04 10.49
C LEU A 48 -0.22 -0.52 11.12
N ARG A 49 0.89 -0.29 10.41
CA ARG A 49 2.21 -0.76 10.80
C ARG A 49 3.31 0.03 10.08
N SER A 50 4.40 0.31 10.78
CA SER A 50 5.60 0.96 10.22
C SER A 50 6.44 0.05 9.31
N LYS A 51 6.49 -1.25 9.61
CA LYS A 51 7.19 -2.25 8.79
C LYS A 51 6.47 -2.50 7.45
N PRO A 52 7.22 -2.62 6.34
CA PRO A 52 6.66 -2.88 5.01
C PRO A 52 5.94 -4.23 4.93
N PHE A 53 4.89 -4.30 4.11
CA PHE A 53 4.14 -5.50 3.78
C PHE A 53 4.77 -6.22 2.59
N SER A 54 5.01 -7.51 2.74
CA SER A 54 5.51 -8.36 1.65
C SER A 54 4.49 -8.51 0.54
N ARG A 55 4.97 -8.91 -0.64
CA ARG A 55 4.14 -9.23 -1.83
C ARG A 55 2.90 -10.05 -1.51
N ARG A 56 3.03 -11.11 -0.71
CA ARG A 56 1.90 -11.97 -0.35
C ARG A 56 0.76 -11.24 0.38
N ALA A 57 1.09 -10.23 1.18
CA ALA A 57 0.10 -9.44 1.91
C ALA A 57 -0.46 -8.29 1.09
N SER A 58 0.38 -7.61 0.29
CA SER A 58 -0.06 -6.46 -0.52
C SER A 58 -0.86 -6.86 -1.75
N ARG A 59 -0.48 -7.94 -2.42
CA ARG A 59 -1.02 -8.33 -3.73
C ARG A 59 -2.55 -8.51 -3.76
N PRO A 60 -3.20 -9.22 -2.82
CA PRO A 60 -4.65 -9.44 -2.87
C PRO A 60 -5.46 -8.13 -2.87
N PHE A 61 -5.01 -7.12 -2.11
CA PHE A 61 -5.69 -5.84 -2.05
C PHE A 61 -5.54 -5.05 -3.37
N PHE A 62 -4.32 -4.90 -3.87
CA PHE A 62 -4.06 -4.09 -5.07
C PHE A 62 -4.52 -4.76 -6.37
N GLU A 63 -4.52 -6.10 -6.46
CA GLU A 63 -5.08 -6.81 -7.61
C GLU A 63 -6.62 -6.71 -7.63
N GLY A 64 -7.28 -6.74 -6.47
CA GLY A 64 -8.72 -6.53 -6.38
C GLY A 64 -9.21 -5.11 -6.71
N LEU A 65 -8.30 -4.15 -6.94
CA LEU A 65 -8.63 -2.81 -7.43
C LEU A 65 -8.66 -2.74 -8.96
N LEU A 66 -8.08 -3.72 -9.64
CA LEU A 66 -8.09 -3.78 -11.10
C LEU A 66 -9.43 -4.36 -11.56
N PRO A 67 -10.00 -3.86 -12.67
CA PRO A 67 -11.19 -4.48 -13.25
C PRO A 67 -10.91 -5.95 -13.57
N GLU A 68 -11.88 -6.81 -13.31
CA GLU A 68 -11.88 -8.16 -13.87
C GLU A 68 -12.09 -7.99 -15.37
N GLU A 69 -11.13 -8.43 -16.19
CA GLU A 69 -11.32 -8.37 -17.65
C GLU A 69 -12.50 -9.26 -18.03
N GLY A 70 -13.55 -8.63 -18.55
CA GLY A 70 -14.74 -9.23 -19.14
C GLY A 70 -15.13 -8.47 -20.39
#